data_AF-A0A1D1VEJ3-F1
#
_entry.id   AF-A0A1D1VEJ3-F1
#
_cell.length_a   1.000
_cell.length_b   1.000
_cell.length_c   1.000
_cell.angle_alpha   90.00
_cell.angle_beta   90.00
_cell.angle_gamma   90.00
#
_symmetry.space_group_name_H-M   'P 1'
#
loop_
_entity.id
_entity.type
_entity.pdbx_description
1 polymer ?
#
loop_
_entity_poly.entity_id
_entity_poly.type
_entity_poly.pdbx_seq_one_letter_code
_entity_poly.pdbx_strand_id
1 'polypeptide(L)'
;MPEGLRSKRQRKYTEDSLKKAVRAVASIRWWIAQVINETVTPSNHSASIEALRDGVSIAQKFFNRTFILPTGNIHFSPTGQRQADMLVKQYNFTTGKFESILRYVHRTSNVTFPFGRRFVWNNGKPALAEPVCGFENDKCRSNDLLSAALPAAVAIGVILSASTLATWSLKRRSHADGPRWWLLDSTDFLTLHKRKSISSRGQASPYLKIV
;
A
#
# COMPACT_ATOMS: atom_id res chain seq x y z
N MET A 1 15.22 33.52 13.64
CA MET A 1 14.78 34.17 12.37
C MET A 1 13.77 35.25 12.73
N PRO A 2 13.94 36.53 12.37
CA PRO A 2 13.02 37.58 12.79
C PRO A 2 11.67 37.49 12.03
N GLU A 3 10.56 37.53 12.76
CA GLU A 3 9.20 37.28 12.27
C GLU A 3 8.78 38.18 11.09
N GLY A 4 9.27 39.43 11.04
CA GLY A 4 8.96 40.38 9.98
C GLY A 4 9.44 39.95 8.58
N LEU A 5 10.55 39.19 8.50
CA LEU A 5 11.06 38.69 7.22
C LEU A 5 10.23 37.50 6.70
N ARG A 6 9.61 36.72 7.60
CA ARG A 6 8.74 35.59 7.26
C ARG A 6 7.45 36.08 6.59
N SER A 7 6.83 37.13 7.16
CA SER A 7 5.61 37.78 6.62
C SER A 7 5.81 38.33 5.21
N LYS A 8 6.91 39.04 4.95
CA LYS A 8 7.20 39.60 3.62
C LYS A 8 7.48 38.50 2.58
N ARG A 9 8.20 37.45 2.98
CA ARG A 9 8.53 36.32 2.08
C ARG A 9 7.29 35.53 1.69
N GLN A 10 6.37 35.29 2.63
CA GLN A 10 5.10 34.62 2.32
C GLN A 10 4.23 35.44 1.38
N ARG A 11 4.06 36.74 1.62
CA ARG A 11 3.30 37.62 0.70
C ARG A 11 3.84 37.59 -0.73
N LYS A 12 5.16 37.68 -0.91
CA LYS A 12 5.79 37.63 -2.23
C LYS A 12 5.56 36.27 -2.93
N TYR A 13 5.65 35.17 -2.20
CA TYR A 13 5.37 33.83 -2.74
C TYR A 13 3.91 33.70 -3.21
N THR A 14 2.96 34.24 -2.43
CA THR A 14 1.54 34.24 -2.80
C THR A 14 1.29 35.07 -4.05
N GLU A 15 1.92 36.25 -4.17
CA GLU A 15 1.80 37.12 -5.34
C GLU A 15 2.36 36.46 -6.62
N ASP A 16 3.53 35.83 -6.53
CA ASP A 16 4.14 35.12 -7.68
C ASP A 16 3.27 33.92 -8.11
N SER A 17 2.67 33.23 -7.15
CA SER A 17 1.74 32.12 -7.42
C SER A 17 0.46 32.60 -8.09
N LEU A 18 -0.09 33.72 -7.62
CA LEU A 18 -1.27 34.38 -8.21
C LEU A 18 -0.99 34.80 -9.66
N LYS A 19 0.15 35.47 -9.92
CA LYS A 19 0.54 35.89 -11.27
C LYS A 19 0.65 34.70 -12.24
N LYS A 20 1.18 33.57 -11.78
CA LYS A 20 1.22 32.33 -12.58
C LYS A 20 -0.18 31.81 -12.89
N ALA A 21 -1.06 31.76 -11.89
CA ALA A 21 -2.43 31.31 -12.08
C ALA A 21 -3.18 32.20 -13.08
N VAL A 22 -3.06 33.53 -12.96
CA VAL A 22 -3.69 34.49 -13.89
C VAL A 22 -3.21 34.29 -15.32
N ARG A 23 -1.89 34.10 -15.52
CA ARG A 23 -1.34 33.82 -16.86
C ARG A 23 -1.83 32.50 -17.43
N ALA A 24 -1.97 31.47 -16.59
CA ALA A 24 -2.52 30.18 -17.01
C ALA A 24 -3.97 30.31 -17.47
N VAL A 25 -4.81 31.02 -16.72
CA VAL A 25 -6.22 31.28 -17.09
C VAL A 25 -6.30 32.10 -18.39
N ALA A 26 -5.48 33.14 -18.53
CA ALA A 26 -5.41 33.91 -19.77
C ALA A 26 -5.06 33.02 -20.97
N SER A 27 -4.13 32.09 -20.78
CA SER A 27 -3.73 31.13 -21.81
C SER A 27 -4.87 30.17 -22.16
N ILE A 28 -5.63 29.71 -21.16
CA ILE A 28 -6.84 28.90 -21.39
C ILE A 28 -7.88 29.65 -22.23
N ARG A 29 -8.01 30.95 -22.05
CA ARG A 29 -8.91 31.77 -22.88
C ARG A 29 -8.43 31.84 -24.34
N TRP A 30 -7.12 31.99 -24.56
CA TRP A 30 -6.52 32.18 -25.88
C TRP A 30 -6.76 31.00 -26.83
N TRP A 31 -6.36 29.79 -26.45
CA TRP A 31 -6.52 28.63 -27.35
C TRP A 31 -7.99 28.22 -27.57
N ILE A 32 -8.90 28.50 -26.62
CA ILE A 32 -10.34 28.25 -26.76
C ILE A 32 -10.90 29.25 -27.77
N ALA A 33 -10.54 30.52 -27.64
CA ALA A 33 -10.94 31.54 -28.61
C ALA A 33 -10.45 31.20 -30.02
N GLN A 34 -9.22 30.67 -30.14
CA GLN A 34 -8.71 30.21 -31.43
C GLN A 34 -9.56 29.07 -32.01
N VAL A 35 -9.90 28.05 -31.21
CA VAL A 35 -10.74 26.94 -31.67
C VAL A 35 -12.14 27.43 -32.07
N ILE A 36 -12.75 28.32 -31.28
CA ILE A 36 -14.06 28.89 -31.57
C ILE A 36 -14.03 29.70 -32.87
N ASN A 37 -12.97 30.47 -33.11
CA ASN A 37 -12.79 31.21 -34.36
C ASN A 37 -12.71 30.27 -35.58
N GLU A 38 -12.19 29.06 -35.40
CA GLU A 38 -12.14 28.01 -36.44
C GLU A 38 -13.45 27.22 -36.58
N THR A 39 -14.40 27.37 -35.65
CA THR A 39 -15.71 26.70 -35.72
C THR A 39 -16.79 27.61 -36.28
N VAL A 40 -16.70 28.92 -36.03
CA VAL A 40 -17.70 29.91 -36.46
C VAL A 40 -17.46 30.31 -37.91
N THR A 41 -18.54 30.42 -38.70
CA THR A 41 -18.49 30.94 -40.07
C THR A 41 -19.20 32.30 -40.14
N PRO A 42 -18.54 33.35 -40.66
CA PRO A 42 -19.10 34.71 -40.59
C PRO A 42 -20.33 34.92 -41.51
N SER A 43 -20.53 34.06 -42.51
CA SER A 43 -21.61 34.20 -43.50
C SER A 43 -22.93 33.55 -43.09
N ASN A 44 -22.93 32.60 -42.15
CA ASN A 44 -24.14 31.85 -41.78
C ASN A 44 -24.25 31.66 -40.26
N HIS A 45 -25.12 32.45 -39.65
CA HIS A 45 -25.30 32.48 -38.21
C HIS A 45 -25.98 31.21 -37.66
N SER A 46 -26.96 30.64 -38.36
CA SER A 46 -27.63 29.42 -37.90
C SER A 46 -26.68 28.21 -37.92
N ALA A 47 -25.90 28.07 -39.00
CA ALA A 47 -24.86 27.05 -39.10
C ALA A 47 -23.79 27.20 -38.01
N SER A 48 -23.42 28.44 -37.66
CA SER A 48 -22.45 28.70 -36.58
C SER A 48 -22.98 28.27 -35.21
N ILE A 49 -24.26 28.49 -34.91
CA ILE A 49 -24.87 28.01 -33.65
C ILE A 49 -24.88 26.48 -33.60
N GLU A 50 -25.19 25.82 -34.70
CA GLU A 50 -25.21 24.35 -34.77
C GLU A 50 -23.80 23.77 -34.57
N ALA A 51 -22.79 24.33 -35.25
CA ALA A 51 -21.39 23.95 -35.07
C ALA A 51 -20.89 24.17 -33.63
N LEU A 52 -21.37 25.22 -32.94
CA LEU A 52 -21.02 25.47 -31.54
C LEU A 52 -21.71 24.51 -30.55
N ARG A 53 -22.82 23.88 -30.95
CA ARG A 53 -23.50 22.84 -30.16
C ARG A 53 -22.83 21.48 -30.28
N ASP A 54 -22.07 21.24 -31.35
CA ASP A 54 -21.31 20.01 -31.54
C ASP A 54 -19.98 20.04 -30.76
N GLY A 55 -20.06 19.64 -29.50
CA GLY A 55 -18.90 19.54 -28.62
C GLY A 55 -17.84 18.53 -29.08
N VAL A 56 -18.21 17.49 -29.84
CA VAL A 56 -17.25 16.49 -30.34
C VAL A 56 -16.39 17.11 -31.43
N SER A 57 -17.00 17.79 -32.40
CA SER A 57 -16.28 18.51 -33.44
C SER A 57 -15.38 19.60 -32.88
N ILE A 58 -15.84 20.33 -31.85
CA ILE A 58 -15.00 21.32 -31.14
C ILE A 58 -13.82 20.63 -30.45
N ALA A 59 -14.04 19.56 -29.71
CA ALA A 59 -12.99 18.85 -28.99
C ALA A 59 -11.93 18.28 -29.93
N GLN A 60 -12.34 17.69 -31.06
CA GLN A 60 -11.43 17.15 -32.08
C GLN A 60 -10.51 18.22 -32.66
N LYS A 61 -10.96 19.47 -32.76
CA LYS A 61 -10.10 20.59 -33.18
C LYS A 61 -8.98 20.87 -32.19
N PHE A 62 -8.99 20.37 -30.95
CA PHE A 62 -7.82 20.50 -30.06
C PHE A 62 -6.73 19.47 -30.34
N PHE A 63 -7.05 18.35 -30.99
CA PHE A 63 -6.17 17.18 -31.04
C PHE A 63 -5.04 17.36 -32.07
N ASN A 64 -3.92 16.68 -31.81
CA ASN A 64 -2.78 16.58 -32.70
C ASN A 64 -2.21 17.93 -33.20
N ARG A 65 -2.23 18.98 -32.37
CA ARG A 65 -1.67 20.29 -32.75
C ARG A 65 -1.03 21.04 -31.60
N THR A 66 -0.32 22.11 -31.94
CA THR A 66 0.37 22.97 -30.98
C THR A 66 -0.25 24.36 -31.00
N PHE A 67 -0.55 24.86 -29.81
CA PHE A 67 -0.98 26.24 -29.58
C PHE A 67 0.22 27.05 -29.09
N ILE A 68 0.36 28.28 -29.58
CA ILE A 68 1.40 29.23 -29.17
C ILE A 68 0.75 30.22 -28.22
N LEU A 69 1.13 30.18 -26.94
CA LEU A 69 0.52 31.01 -25.90
C LEU A 69 1.57 31.87 -25.19
N PRO A 70 1.16 32.97 -24.53
CA PRO A 70 2.08 33.80 -23.74
C PRO A 70 2.80 33.04 -22.61
N THR A 71 2.21 31.95 -22.10
CA THR A 71 2.86 31.07 -21.10
C THR A 71 3.82 30.05 -21.68
N GLY A 72 3.94 29.98 -23.01
CA GLY A 72 4.70 28.97 -23.74
C GLY A 72 3.80 28.09 -24.60
N ASN A 73 4.44 27.29 -25.46
CA ASN A 73 3.74 26.42 -26.40
C ASN A 73 3.11 25.24 -25.67
N ILE A 74 1.90 24.86 -26.08
CA ILE A 74 1.22 23.68 -25.56
C ILE A 74 0.83 22.77 -26.72
N HIS A 75 1.25 21.51 -26.64
CA HIS A 75 0.93 20.50 -27.64
C HIS A 75 -0.11 19.51 -27.09
N PHE A 76 -1.07 19.11 -27.92
CA PHE A 76 -1.99 18.03 -27.65
C PHE A 76 -1.67 16.81 -28.50
N SER A 77 -1.74 15.63 -27.87
CA SER A 77 -1.64 14.35 -28.56
C SER A 77 -2.83 14.13 -29.51
N PRO A 78 -2.74 13.14 -30.41
CA PRO A 78 -3.89 12.69 -31.19
C PRO A 78 -5.07 12.19 -30.34
N THR A 79 -4.80 11.76 -29.10
CA THR A 79 -5.79 11.30 -28.13
C THR A 79 -6.35 12.42 -27.24
N GLY A 80 -5.96 13.68 -27.47
CA GLY A 80 -6.43 14.83 -26.71
C GLY A 80 -5.75 15.08 -25.36
N GLN A 81 -4.65 14.38 -25.07
CA GLN A 81 -3.87 14.62 -23.87
C GLN A 81 -2.89 15.77 -24.07
N ARG A 82 -2.76 16.62 -23.06
CA ARG A 82 -1.77 17.69 -23.06
C ARG A 82 -0.37 17.11 -22.86
N GLN A 83 0.50 17.38 -23.82
CA GLN A 83 1.92 17.05 -23.76
C GLN A 83 2.69 18.25 -23.21
N ALA A 84 3.08 18.17 -21.93
CA ALA A 84 3.71 19.27 -21.21
C ALA A 84 5.19 19.01 -20.95
N ASP A 85 6.00 20.05 -21.14
CA ASP A 85 7.38 20.06 -20.67
C ASP A 85 7.40 20.03 -19.12
N MET A 86 8.34 19.26 -18.57
CA MET A 86 8.48 19.11 -17.12
C MET A 86 9.73 19.81 -16.60
N LEU A 87 9.63 20.38 -15.41
CA LEU A 87 10.75 20.94 -14.67
C LEU A 87 10.82 20.25 -13.31
N VAL A 88 11.91 19.53 -13.07
CA VAL A 88 12.22 18.97 -11.76
C VAL A 88 13.00 20.00 -10.98
N LYS A 89 12.56 20.26 -9.76
CA LYS A 89 13.20 21.20 -8.84
C LYS A 89 13.71 20.46 -7.63
N GLN A 90 14.92 20.83 -7.20
CA GLN A 90 15.52 20.33 -5.98
C GLN A 90 15.68 21.48 -5.00
N TYR A 91 15.47 21.18 -3.72
CA TYR A 91 15.72 22.13 -2.65
C TYR A 91 17.23 22.34 -2.48
N ASN A 92 17.67 23.59 -2.55
CA ASN A 92 19.04 23.98 -2.31
C ASN A 92 19.16 24.50 -0.87
N PHE A 93 19.95 23.81 -0.03
CA PHE A 93 20.12 24.17 1.38
C PHE A 93 20.83 25.52 1.59
N THR A 94 21.73 25.90 0.68
CA THR A 94 22.49 27.15 0.76
C THR A 94 21.61 28.35 0.42
N THR A 95 20.80 28.25 -0.63
CA THR A 95 19.93 29.36 -1.08
C THR A 95 18.57 29.35 -0.39
N GLY A 96 18.20 28.23 0.24
CA GLY A 96 16.91 28.02 0.91
C GLY A 96 15.72 28.01 -0.05
N LYS A 97 15.92 27.61 -1.31
CA LYS A 97 14.92 27.67 -2.38
C LYS A 97 14.90 26.40 -3.23
N PHE A 98 13.76 26.13 -3.84
CA PHE A 98 13.63 25.12 -4.89
C PHE A 98 14.17 25.66 -6.21
N GLU A 99 15.25 25.06 -6.69
CA GLU A 99 15.91 25.43 -7.93
C GLU A 99 15.63 24.39 -9.01
N SER A 100 15.36 24.83 -10.24
CA SER A 100 15.20 23.92 -11.38
C SER A 100 16.55 23.29 -11.73
N ILE A 101 16.58 21.96 -11.74
CA ILE A 101 17.78 21.15 -11.97
C ILE A 101 17.69 20.31 -13.25
N LEU A 102 16.47 19.91 -13.64
CA LEU A 102 16.25 19.11 -14.83
C LEU A 102 15.03 19.66 -15.57
N ARG A 103 15.16 19.77 -16.88
CA ARG A 103 14.07 20.10 -17.80
C ARG A 103 13.90 18.97 -18.80
N TYR A 104 12.71 18.40 -18.84
CA TYR A 104 12.31 17.44 -19.85
C TYR A 104 11.41 18.13 -20.87
N VAL A 105 11.78 18.06 -22.15
CA VAL A 105 10.99 18.55 -23.28
C VAL A 105 10.27 17.38 -23.90
N HIS A 106 8.94 17.36 -23.81
CA HIS A 106 8.16 16.19 -24.22
C HIS A 106 8.32 15.92 -25.72
N ARG A 107 8.24 16.96 -26.55
CA ARG A 107 8.23 16.84 -28.02
C ARG A 107 9.50 16.21 -28.59
N THR A 108 10.65 16.49 -27.99
CA THR A 108 11.96 15.98 -28.44
C THR A 108 12.48 14.86 -27.54
N SER A 109 11.69 14.46 -26.53
CA SER A 109 12.11 13.57 -25.45
C SER A 109 13.49 13.92 -24.86
N ASN A 110 13.80 15.23 -24.82
CA ASN A 110 15.13 15.70 -24.49
C ASN A 110 15.19 16.10 -23.01
N VAL A 111 16.20 15.59 -22.32
CA VAL A 111 16.52 15.93 -20.93
C VAL A 111 17.69 16.90 -20.93
N THR A 112 17.47 18.09 -20.39
CA THR A 112 18.49 19.14 -20.25
C THR A 112 18.65 19.52 -18.79
N PHE A 113 19.86 19.95 -18.43
CA PHE A 113 20.20 20.43 -17.08
C PHE A 113 20.37 21.95 -17.10
N PRO A 114 19.35 22.73 -16.71
CA PRO A 114 19.42 24.18 -16.77
C PRO A 114 20.58 24.70 -15.91
N PHE A 115 21.34 25.65 -16.45
CA PHE A 115 22.48 26.28 -15.77
C PHE A 115 23.58 25.30 -15.33
N GLY A 116 23.67 24.12 -15.97
CA GLY A 116 24.67 23.10 -15.64
C GLY A 116 24.49 22.46 -14.26
N ARG A 117 23.34 22.68 -13.60
CA ARG A 117 23.05 22.10 -12.27
C ARG A 117 22.88 20.59 -12.37
N ARG A 118 23.27 19.87 -11.31
CA ARG A 118 23.08 18.43 -11.18
C ARG A 118 22.32 18.12 -9.89
N PHE A 119 21.74 16.93 -9.81
CA PHE A 119 21.16 16.44 -8.56
C PHE A 119 22.24 16.36 -7.48
N VAL A 120 21.99 17.02 -6.35
CA VAL A 120 22.81 16.93 -5.15
C VAL A 120 22.15 15.94 -4.20
N TRP A 121 22.88 14.89 -3.83
CA TRP A 121 22.43 13.88 -2.87
C TRP A 121 23.25 14.01 -1.59
N ASN A 122 22.65 13.76 -0.42
CA ASN A 122 23.35 13.91 0.86
C ASN A 122 24.65 13.09 0.94
N ASN A 123 24.67 11.88 0.35
CA ASN A 123 25.83 10.99 0.32
C ASN A 123 26.55 11.03 -1.04
N GLY A 124 26.33 12.07 -1.85
CA GLY A 124 26.89 12.22 -3.20
C GLY A 124 26.32 11.27 -4.26
N LYS A 125 25.54 10.26 -3.87
CA LYS A 125 24.93 9.25 -4.75
C LYS A 125 23.43 9.16 -4.49
N PRO A 126 22.60 8.85 -5.51
CA PRO A 126 21.20 8.54 -5.30
C PRO A 126 21.06 7.32 -4.38
N ALA A 127 19.97 7.27 -3.62
CA ALA A 127 19.63 6.08 -2.86
C ALA A 127 19.45 4.89 -3.83
N LEU A 128 19.75 3.68 -3.35
CA LEU A 128 19.44 2.47 -4.08
C LEU A 128 17.93 2.39 -4.30
N ALA A 129 17.51 1.92 -5.49
CA ALA A 129 16.10 1.73 -5.80
C ALA A 129 15.43 0.72 -4.85
N GLU A 130 16.22 -0.23 -4.35
CA GLU A 130 15.81 -1.25 -3.40
C GLU A 130 16.86 -1.36 -2.28
N PRO A 131 16.45 -1.59 -1.01
CA PRO A 131 17.38 -1.87 0.07
C PRO A 131 18.24 -3.12 -0.21
N VAL A 132 19.43 -3.18 0.39
CA VAL A 132 20.38 -4.29 0.20
C VAL A 132 19.77 -5.66 0.51
N CYS A 133 18.93 -5.74 1.56
CA CYS A 133 18.27 -6.97 1.98
C CYS A 133 16.89 -7.19 1.34
N GLY A 134 16.51 -6.38 0.36
CA GLY A 134 15.14 -6.32 -0.17
C GLY A 134 14.18 -5.60 0.78
N PHE A 135 12.97 -5.31 0.30
CA PHE A 135 11.97 -4.59 1.09
C PHE A 135 11.46 -5.39 2.30
N GLU A 136 11.40 -6.71 2.17
CA GLU A 136 10.89 -7.65 3.18
C GLU A 136 12.01 -8.46 3.85
N ASN A 137 13.26 -8.02 3.73
CA ASN A 137 14.44 -8.76 4.22
C ASN A 137 14.60 -10.16 3.59
N ASP A 138 13.97 -10.40 2.44
CA ASP A 138 13.93 -11.69 1.73
C ASP A 138 15.30 -12.13 1.21
N LYS A 139 16.12 -11.18 0.75
CA LYS A 139 17.47 -11.46 0.24
C LYS A 139 18.48 -11.80 1.35
N CYS A 140 18.23 -11.35 2.57
CA CYS A 140 19.09 -11.60 3.73
C CYS A 140 18.55 -12.70 4.65
N ARG A 141 17.34 -13.21 4.37
CA ARG A 141 16.78 -14.33 5.11
C ARG A 141 17.45 -15.62 4.66
N SER A 142 18.39 -16.11 5.47
CA SER A 142 18.87 -17.49 5.35
C SER A 142 17.68 -18.44 5.45
N ASN A 143 17.62 -19.45 4.59
CA ASN A 143 16.57 -20.46 4.61
C ASN A 143 16.51 -21.15 5.99
N ASP A 144 15.63 -20.68 6.88
CA ASP A 144 15.34 -21.23 8.21
C ASP A 144 14.79 -22.68 8.17
N LEU A 145 14.61 -23.26 6.98
CA LEU A 145 14.23 -24.66 6.79
C LEU A 145 15.13 -25.60 7.61
N LEU A 146 16.43 -25.33 7.69
CA LEU A 146 17.36 -26.16 8.46
C LEU A 146 17.21 -25.95 9.98
N SER A 147 16.87 -24.72 10.41
CA SER A 147 16.70 -24.35 11.82
C SER A 147 15.40 -24.90 12.41
N ALA A 148 14.33 -24.96 11.61
CA ALA A 148 13.04 -25.50 12.02
C ALA A 148 12.94 -27.04 11.88
N ALA A 149 13.66 -27.65 10.94
CA ALA A 149 13.57 -29.09 10.69
C ALA A 149 14.17 -29.94 11.82
N LEU A 150 15.28 -29.51 12.41
CA LEU A 150 15.97 -30.24 13.49
C LEU A 150 15.11 -30.41 14.76
N PRO A 151 14.53 -29.34 15.36
CA PRO A 151 13.68 -29.49 16.55
C PRO A 151 12.39 -30.26 16.25
N ALA A 152 11.82 -30.10 15.06
CA ALA A 152 10.63 -30.84 14.64
C ALA A 152 10.90 -32.36 14.55
N ALA A 153 12.03 -32.76 13.97
CA ALA A 153 12.41 -34.17 13.87
C ALA A 153 12.66 -34.81 15.24
N VAL A 154 13.31 -34.08 16.17
CA VAL A 154 13.55 -34.55 17.54
C VAL A 154 12.23 -34.73 18.30
N ALA A 155 11.30 -33.78 18.19
CA ALA A 155 10.00 -33.86 18.86
C ALA A 155 9.19 -35.09 18.40
N ILE A 156 9.17 -35.37 17.09
CA ILE A 156 8.51 -36.56 16.54
C ILE A 156 9.15 -37.85 17.08
N GLY A 157 10.49 -37.91 17.14
CA GLY A 157 11.20 -39.07 17.68
C GLY A 157 10.87 -39.37 19.14
N VAL A 158 10.73 -38.34 19.98
CA VAL A 158 10.37 -38.49 21.41
C VAL A 158 8.93 -39.00 21.58
N ILE A 159 7.99 -38.55 20.77
CA ILE A 159 6.59 -38.99 20.84
C ILE A 159 6.47 -40.48 20.45
N LEU A 160 7.21 -40.90 19.42
CA LEU A 160 7.21 -42.30 18.97
C LEU A 160 7.89 -43.24 19.99
N SER A 161 8.97 -42.80 20.63
CA SER A 161 9.63 -43.60 21.67
C SER A 161 8.77 -43.69 22.94
N ALA A 162 8.09 -42.61 23.33
CA ALA A 162 7.20 -42.62 24.49
C ALA A 162 5.98 -43.53 24.27
N SER A 163 5.37 -43.49 23.07
CA SER A 163 4.20 -44.33 22.76
C SER A 163 4.55 -45.82 22.68
N THR A 164 5.72 -46.17 22.14
CA THR A 164 6.22 -47.56 22.13
C THR A 164 6.56 -48.05 23.55
N LEU A 165 7.16 -47.21 24.40
CA LEU A 165 7.41 -47.54 25.82
C LEU A 165 6.10 -47.68 26.62
N ALA A 166 5.12 -46.82 26.38
CA ALA A 166 3.81 -46.88 27.03
C ALA A 166 3.07 -48.17 26.66
N THR A 167 2.99 -48.51 25.37
CA THR A 167 2.35 -49.76 24.92
C THR A 167 3.08 -50.99 25.45
N TRP A 168 4.42 -51.00 25.45
CA TRP A 168 5.21 -52.09 26.01
C TRP A 168 4.98 -52.24 27.52
N SER A 169 4.97 -51.14 28.28
CA SER A 169 4.76 -51.18 29.73
C SER A 169 3.34 -51.61 30.12
N LEU A 170 2.32 -51.17 29.38
CA LEU A 170 0.93 -51.61 29.58
C LEU A 170 0.77 -53.11 29.26
N LYS A 171 1.39 -53.60 28.18
CA LYS A 171 1.40 -55.02 27.84
C LYS A 171 2.16 -55.85 28.88
N ARG A 172 3.25 -55.33 29.44
CA ARG A 172 3.97 -55.98 30.57
C ARG A 172 3.09 -56.07 31.81
N ARG A 173 2.35 -55.02 32.15
CA ARG A 173 1.40 -55.02 33.27
C ARG A 173 0.30 -56.06 33.05
N SER A 174 -0.32 -56.09 31.86
CA SER A 174 -1.36 -57.07 31.56
C SER A 174 -0.87 -58.53 31.60
N HIS A 175 0.39 -58.79 31.26
CA HIS A 175 0.98 -60.14 31.40
C HIS A 175 1.40 -60.47 32.85
N ALA A 176 1.77 -59.47 33.66
CA ALA A 176 2.05 -59.66 35.09
C ALA A 176 0.75 -59.89 35.91
N ASP A 177 -0.35 -59.29 35.46
CA ASP A 177 -1.71 -59.56 35.92
C ASP A 177 -2.31 -60.76 35.18
N GLY A 178 -1.63 -61.92 35.26
CA GLY A 178 -2.23 -63.22 34.92
C GLY A 178 -3.57 -63.39 35.65
N PRO A 179 -4.51 -64.22 35.15
CA PRO A 179 -5.92 -64.05 35.45
C PRO A 179 -6.23 -64.37 36.93
N ARG A 180 -6.15 -63.38 37.83
CA ARG A 180 -6.43 -63.50 39.28
C ARG A 180 -7.94 -63.51 39.57
N TRP A 181 -8.73 -64.16 38.72
CA TRP A 181 -10.19 -64.24 38.86
C TRP A 181 -10.64 -64.98 40.13
N TRP A 182 -9.72 -65.69 40.80
CA TRP A 182 -9.96 -66.38 42.07
C TRP A 182 -9.57 -65.56 43.31
N LEU A 183 -9.03 -64.34 43.18
CA LEU A 183 -8.73 -63.47 44.32
C LEU A 183 -9.92 -62.51 44.54
N LEU A 184 -10.85 -62.88 45.44
CA LEU A 184 -11.91 -61.98 45.87
C LEU A 184 -11.32 -60.89 46.78
N ASP A 185 -11.54 -59.62 46.42
CA ASP A 185 -11.16 -58.47 47.26
C ASP A 185 -12.24 -58.18 48.31
N SER A 186 -11.81 -57.70 49.47
CA SER A 186 -12.65 -57.37 50.62
C SER A 186 -13.77 -56.37 50.29
N THR A 187 -13.57 -55.52 49.28
CA THR A 187 -14.55 -54.53 48.81
C THR A 187 -15.74 -55.14 48.08
N ASP A 188 -15.61 -56.35 47.54
CA ASP A 188 -16.71 -57.04 46.85
C ASP A 188 -17.76 -57.56 47.84
N PHE A 189 -17.38 -57.89 49.08
CA PHE A 189 -18.33 -58.31 50.12
C PHE A 189 -19.17 -57.14 50.65
N LEU A 190 -18.64 -55.92 50.63
CA LEU A 190 -19.33 -54.72 51.10
C LEU A 190 -20.45 -54.27 50.14
N THR A 191 -20.33 -54.56 48.85
CA THR A 191 -21.37 -54.23 47.86
C THR A 191 -22.56 -55.18 47.91
N LEU A 192 -22.37 -56.44 48.34
CA LEU A 192 -23.45 -57.42 48.49
C LEU A 192 -24.28 -57.23 49.77
N HIS A 193 -23.67 -56.80 50.89
CA HIS A 193 -24.41 -56.55 52.14
C HIS A 193 -25.30 -55.29 52.05
N LYS A 194 -24.92 -54.30 51.25
CA LYS A 194 -25.69 -53.05 51.10
C LYS A 194 -27.01 -53.21 50.32
N ARG A 195 -27.29 -54.40 49.77
CA ARG A 195 -28.44 -54.62 48.87
C ARG A 195 -29.66 -55.31 49.52
N LYS A 196 -29.63 -55.71 50.81
CA LYS A 196 -30.68 -56.59 51.37
C LYS A 196 -31.40 -56.16 52.65
N SER A 197 -31.28 -54.92 53.11
CA SER A 197 -32.08 -54.44 54.25
C SER A 197 -32.12 -52.91 54.27
N ILE A 198 -33.28 -52.31 54.55
CA ILE A 198 -33.40 -50.93 55.05
C ILE A 198 -33.10 -49.87 53.95
N SER A 199 -34.10 -49.32 53.26
CA SER A 199 -35.40 -48.88 53.79
C SER A 199 -35.20 -47.97 55.01
N SER A 200 -34.93 -46.69 54.79
CA SER A 200 -36.00 -45.70 54.87
C SER A 200 -35.49 -44.29 54.54
N ARG A 201 -36.32 -43.58 53.78
CA ARG A 201 -36.46 -42.12 53.73
C ARG A 201 -35.27 -41.26 53.30
N GLY A 202 -35.46 -40.73 52.09
CA GLY A 202 -35.43 -39.30 51.82
C GLY A 202 -34.02 -38.72 51.62
N GLN A 203 -33.83 -37.61 50.93
CA GLN A 203 -34.73 -36.70 50.23
C GLN A 203 -33.76 -35.79 49.46
N ALA A 204 -33.82 -35.81 48.13
CA ALA A 204 -34.08 -34.66 47.26
C ALA A 204 -33.39 -33.35 47.70
N SER A 205 -32.41 -32.87 46.91
CA SER A 205 -32.63 -31.83 45.88
C SER A 205 -32.23 -30.43 46.44
N PRO A 206 -32.24 -29.31 45.69
CA PRO A 206 -31.39 -29.01 44.54
C PRO A 206 -30.84 -27.54 44.52
N TYR A 207 -30.04 -27.25 43.49
CA TYR A 207 -29.90 -25.99 42.72
C TYR A 207 -29.67 -24.60 43.38
N LEU A 208 -28.79 -23.87 42.68
CA LEU A 208 -28.87 -22.44 42.28
C LEU A 208 -28.15 -21.39 43.16
N LYS A 209 -27.22 -20.62 42.56
CA LYS A 209 -27.44 -19.23 42.06
C LYS A 209 -26.14 -18.60 41.48
N ILE A 210 -26.17 -18.14 40.21
CA ILE A 210 -26.16 -16.73 39.70
C ILE A 210 -24.72 -16.15 39.66
N VAL A 211 -24.15 -15.68 38.54
CA VAL A 211 -24.65 -14.82 37.42
C VAL A 211 -24.39 -15.46 36.06
#